data_AF-A0A8T3SY33-F1
#
_entry.id   AF-A0A8T3SY33-F1
#
_cell.length_a   1.000
_cell.length_b   1.000
_cell.length_c   1.000
_cell.angle_alpha   90.00
_cell.angle_beta   90.00
_cell.angle_gamma   90.00
#
_symmetry.space_group_name_H-M   'P 1'
#
loop_
_entity.id
_entity.type
_entity.pdbx_description
1 polymer ?
#
loop_
_entity_poly.entity_id
_entity_poly.type
_entity_poly.pdbx_seq_one_letter_code
_entity_poly.pdbx_strand_id
1 'polypeptide(L)' 'MTSTVMQGYKDNKKQLLDRLKRVEGQVRGVIGMIEADRYCIDVITQISAAQAALDKVALGLLDD' A
#
# COMPACT_ATOMS: atom_id res chain seq x y z
N MET A 1 13.29 -23.40 -20.96
CA MET A 1 13.84 -23.18 -19.59
C MET A 1 13.53 -21.75 -19.20
N THR A 2 12.39 -21.53 -18.56
CA THR A 2 11.99 -20.21 -18.01
C THR A 2 11.40 -20.44 -16.63
N SER A 3 12.25 -20.87 -15.69
CA SER A 3 11.99 -20.74 -14.26
C SER A 3 12.45 -19.33 -13.84
N THR A 4 11.59 -18.33 -13.93
CA THR A 4 11.97 -16.95 -13.58
C THR A 4 10.94 -16.23 -12.72
N VAL A 5 10.12 -16.91 -11.92
CA VAL A 5 9.41 -16.19 -10.86
C VAL A 5 9.50 -16.97 -9.56
N MET A 6 10.42 -16.53 -8.70
CA MET A 6 10.48 -16.92 -7.30
C MET A 6 9.08 -16.83 -6.69
N GLN A 7 8.64 -17.93 -6.14
CA GLN A 7 7.32 -18.12 -5.56
C GLN A 7 7.24 -17.49 -4.15
N GLY A 8 7.95 -16.39 -3.87
CA GLY A 8 8.14 -15.86 -2.50
C GLY A 8 6.82 -15.50 -1.82
N TYR A 9 5.96 -14.75 -2.49
CA TYR A 9 4.73 -14.23 -1.86
C TYR A 9 3.59 -15.26 -1.69
N LYS A 10 3.77 -16.56 -2.02
CA LYS A 10 2.64 -17.52 -2.00
C LYS A 10 2.11 -17.75 -0.58
N ASP A 11 3.00 -17.83 0.40
CA ASP A 11 2.63 -18.16 1.78
C ASP A 11 1.96 -16.96 2.49
N ASN A 12 2.35 -15.73 2.12
CA ASN A 12 1.78 -14.49 2.65
C ASN A 12 0.85 -13.74 1.70
N LYS A 13 0.46 -14.35 0.57
CA LYS A 13 -0.33 -13.71 -0.50
C LYS A 13 -1.58 -13.03 0.04
N LYS A 14 -2.35 -13.72 0.88
CA LYS A 14 -3.58 -13.16 1.46
C LYS A 14 -3.29 -11.94 2.33
N GLN A 15 -2.26 -12.00 3.16
CA GLN A 15 -1.89 -10.90 4.04
C GLN A 15 -1.44 -9.68 3.23
N LEU A 16 -0.61 -9.87 2.20
CA LEU A 16 -0.15 -8.82 1.32
C LEU A 16 -1.32 -8.16 0.57
N LEU A 17 -2.25 -8.95 0.04
CA LEU A 17 -3.47 -8.44 -0.60
C LEU A 17 -4.35 -7.65 0.37
N ASP A 18 -4.52 -8.12 1.60
CA ASP A 18 -5.31 -7.42 2.62
C ASP A 18 -4.65 -6.09 3.04
N ARG A 19 -3.31 -6.02 3.06
CA ARG A 19 -2.58 -4.75 3.27
C ARG A 19 -2.76 -3.79 2.07
N LEU A 20 -2.63 -4.28 0.85
CA LEU A 20 -2.83 -3.48 -0.37
C LEU A 20 -4.24 -2.90 -0.47
N LYS A 21 -5.28 -3.66 -0.11
CA LYS A 21 -6.66 -3.16 -0.05
C LYS A 21 -6.84 -2.01 0.95
N ARG A 22 -6.10 -2.02 2.07
CA ARG A 22 -6.11 -0.89 3.01
C ARG A 22 -5.47 0.34 2.41
N VAL A 23 -4.33 0.18 1.72
CA VAL A 23 -3.68 1.27 1.00
C VAL A 23 -4.60 1.86 -0.06
N GLU A 24 -5.30 1.02 -0.83
CA GLU A 24 -6.30 1.48 -1.80
C GLU A 24 -7.36 2.38 -1.14
N GLY A 25 -7.86 1.99 0.04
CA GLY A 25 -8.78 2.81 0.83
C GLY A 25 -8.16 4.15 1.28
N GLN A 26 -6.89 4.16 1.66
CA GLN A 26 -6.17 5.40 2.02
C GLN A 26 -6.04 6.33 0.81
N VAL A 27 -5.67 5.80 -0.37
CA VAL A 27 -5.57 6.58 -1.60
C VAL A 27 -6.93 7.15 -2.00
N ARG A 28 -8.00 6.36 -1.91
CA ARG A 28 -9.37 6.85 -2.12
C ARG A 28 -9.75 7.95 -1.14
N GLY A 29 -9.33 7.83 0.11
CA GLY A 29 -9.47 8.88 1.12
C GLY A 29 -8.77 10.17 0.71
N VAL A 30 -7.52 10.09 0.26
CA VAL A 30 -6.75 11.25 -0.24
C VAL A 30 -7.45 11.93 -1.40
N ILE A 31 -7.99 11.17 -2.36
CA ILE A 31 -8.78 11.74 -3.47
C ILE A 31 -9.95 12.56 -2.93
N GLY A 32 -10.75 11.99 -2.02
CA GLY A 32 -11.87 12.71 -1.41
C GLY A 32 -11.46 13.93 -0.59
N MET A 33 -10.27 13.93 0.01
CA MET A 33 -9.75 15.12 0.71
C MET A 33 -9.40 16.25 -0.27
N ILE A 34 -8.86 15.92 -1.45
CA ILE A 34 -8.55 16.90 -2.49
C ILE A 34 -9.84 17.44 -3.11
N GLU A 35 -10.81 16.57 -3.41
CA GLU A 35 -12.13 16.98 -3.93
C GLU A 35 -12.89 17.89 -2.95
N ALA A 36 -12.62 17.75 -1.65
CA ALA A 36 -13.19 18.58 -0.60
C ALA A 36 -12.33 19.80 -0.20
N ASP A 37 -11.30 20.15 -0.98
CA ASP A 37 -10.40 21.28 -0.74
C ASP A 37 -9.81 21.31 0.69
N ARG A 38 -9.47 20.14 1.24
CA ARG A 38 -8.92 20.04 2.60
C ARG A 38 -7.53 20.66 2.71
N TYR A 39 -7.19 21.07 3.93
CA TYR A 39 -5.91 21.67 4.24
C TYR A 39 -4.73 20.77 3.81
N CYS A 40 -3.76 21.36 3.11
CA CYS A 40 -2.68 20.64 2.47
C CYS A 40 -1.86 19.78 3.44
N ILE A 41 -1.67 20.23 4.68
CA ILE A 41 -0.93 19.47 5.69
C ILE A 41 -1.66 18.17 6.08
N ASP A 42 -3.00 18.19 6.14
CA ASP A 42 -3.78 16.98 6.40
C ASP A 42 -3.65 15.98 5.26
N VAL A 43 -3.70 16.48 4.01
CA VAL A 43 -3.55 15.66 2.80
C VAL A 43 -2.15 15.02 2.77
N ILE A 44 -1.10 15.80 3.02
CA ILE A 44 0.29 15.31 3.07
C ILE A 44 0.47 14.26 4.18
N THR A 45 -0.18 14.46 5.32
CA THR A 45 -0.16 13.49 6.42
C THR A 45 -0.78 12.16 6.00
N GLN A 46 -1.92 12.18 5.30
CA GLN A 46 -2.55 10.95 4.79
C GLN A 46 -1.75 10.28 3.68
N ILE A 47 -1.12 11.05 2.79
CA ILE A 47 -0.19 10.52 1.78
C ILE A 47 0.98 9.80 2.46
N SER A 48 1.56 10.42 3.49
CA SER A 48 2.67 9.82 4.25
C SER A 48 2.25 8.52 4.94
N ALA A 49 1.02 8.45 5.45
CA ALA A 49 0.46 7.22 6.03
C ALA A 49 0.27 6.11 4.98
N ALA A 50 -0.14 6.46 3.76
CA ALA A 50 -0.26 5.51 2.65
C ALA A 50 1.12 5.00 2.20
N GLN A 51 2.11 5.88 2.11
CA GLN A 51 3.49 5.52 1.79
C GLN A 51 4.07 4.54 2.82
N ALA A 52 3.95 4.83 4.11
CA ALA A 52 4.44 3.95 5.17
C ALA A 52 3.74 2.58 5.17
N ALA A 53 2.47 2.52 4.74
CA ALA A 53 1.75 1.26 4.59
C ALA A 53 2.24 0.46 3.37
N LEU A 54 2.58 1.12 2.26
CA LEU A 54 3.21 0.48 1.10
C LEU A 54 4.61 -0.05 1.42
N ASP A 55 5.42 0.70 2.17
CA ASP A 55 6.75 0.25 2.58
C ASP A 55 6.68 -1.05 3.39
N LYS A 56 5.65 -1.20 4.24
CA LYS A 56 5.38 -2.46 4.98
C LYS A 56 4.94 -3.61 4.08
N VAL A 57 4.33 -3.34 2.92
CA VAL A 57 4.02 -4.38 1.93
C VAL A 57 5.31 -4.79 1.22
N ALA A 58 6.15 -3.83 0.84
CA ALA A 58 7.44 -4.10 0.21
C ALA A 58 8.36 -4.93 1.10
N LEU A 59 8.47 -4.60 2.39
CA LEU A 59 9.22 -5.39 3.36
C LEU A 59 8.67 -6.83 3.48
N GLY A 60 7.34 -6.97 3.55
CA GLY A 60 6.72 -8.30 3.59
C GLY A 60 6.88 -9.13 2.31
N LEU A 61 7.33 -8.53 1.20
CA LEU A 61 7.72 -9.26 -0.02
C LEU A 61 9.19 -9.70 -0.01
N LEU A 62 10.02 -9.09 0.84
CA LEU A 62 11.45 -9.40 0.98
C LEU A 62 11.72 -10.44 2.06
N ASP A 63 10.82 -10.56 3.05
CA ASP A 63 10.93 -11.50 4.17
C ASP A 63 10.47 -12.94 3.83
N ASP A 64 10.08 -13.19 2.56
CA ASP A 64 9.71 -14.51 1.98
C ASP A 64 10.75 -15.00 0.96
#